data_AF-A0A7X8HT87-F1
#
_entry.id   AF-A0A7X8HT87-F1
#
_cell.length_a   1.000
_cell.length_b   1.000
_cell.length_c   1.000
_cell.angle_alpha   90.00
_cell.angle_beta   90.00
_cell.angle_gamma   90.00
#
_symmetry.space_group_name_H-M   'P 1'
#
loop_
_entity.id
_entity.type
_entity.pdbx_description
1 polymer ?
#
loop_
_entity_poly.entity_id
_entity_poly.type
_entity_poly.pdbx_seq_one_letter_code
_entity_poly.pdbx_strand_id
1 'polypeptide(L)'
;MKKLISILSIAVISTALFFSCDKVTSNDYAGTYTGTLSTVGDAAKTKDNVKILITNNPLDETQLHMNGLLLTKNSDTKYSISGSQLLTIIQLLFPSVSIDQIENANCNLEFSKNRLDWELTYKLVGIANLTIIEYSGKK
;
A
#
# COMPACT_ATOMS: atom_id res chain seq x y z
N MET A 1 -34.17 9.63 54.13
CA MET A 1 -34.19 9.04 52.77
C MET A 1 -32.89 9.38 52.08
N LYS A 2 -31.92 8.45 52.06
CA LYS A 2 -30.59 8.66 51.45
C LYS A 2 -30.67 8.33 49.96
N LYS A 3 -30.21 9.24 49.11
CA LYS A 3 -30.21 9.17 47.65
C LYS A 3 -29.36 7.97 47.18
N LEU A 4 -30.02 6.89 46.78
CA LEU A 4 -29.47 5.81 45.98
C LEU A 4 -29.50 6.25 44.51
N ILE A 5 -28.58 7.12 44.12
CA ILE A 5 -28.42 7.51 42.73
C ILE A 5 -27.14 6.89 42.20
N SER A 6 -27.31 6.00 41.21
CA SER A 6 -26.41 5.86 40.07
C SER A 6 -25.06 5.14 40.28
N ILE A 7 -25.07 3.91 40.79
CA ILE A 7 -23.94 2.99 40.54
C ILE A 7 -24.14 2.26 39.19
N LEU A 8 -25.40 2.00 38.80
CA LEU A 8 -25.70 1.31 37.54
C LEU A 8 -25.32 2.12 36.30
N SER A 9 -25.46 3.45 36.32
CA SER A 9 -25.18 4.31 35.17
C SER A 9 -23.68 4.52 34.90
N ILE A 10 -22.83 4.40 35.93
CA ILE A 10 -21.38 4.53 35.79
C ILE A 10 -20.79 3.26 35.15
N ALA A 11 -21.36 2.10 35.43
CA ALA A 11 -20.96 0.84 34.81
C ALA A 11 -21.29 0.80 33.30
N VAL A 12 -22.43 1.36 32.87
CA VAL A 12 -22.82 1.39 31.45
C VAL A 12 -21.93 2.38 30.66
N ILE A 13 -21.64 3.54 31.23
CA ILE A 13 -20.77 4.55 30.58
C ILE A 13 -19.33 4.06 30.49
N SER A 14 -18.81 3.38 31.51
CA SER A 14 -17.47 2.80 31.45
C SER A 14 -17.37 1.72 30.37
N THR A 15 -18.33 0.79 30.26
CA THR A 15 -18.29 -0.19 29.17
C THR A 15 -18.40 0.45 27.78
N ALA A 16 -19.26 1.47 27.60
CA ALA A 16 -19.42 2.14 26.31
C ALA A 16 -18.17 2.92 25.87
N LEU A 17 -17.41 3.50 26.82
CA LEU A 17 -16.17 4.24 26.54
C LEU A 17 -14.96 3.33 26.31
N PHE A 18 -14.98 2.07 26.76
CA PHE A 18 -13.92 1.10 26.47
C PHE A 18 -14.11 0.35 25.14
N PHE A 19 -15.32 0.32 24.56
CA PHE A 19 -15.51 -0.19 23.20
C PHE A 19 -15.05 0.81 22.11
N SER A 20 -14.87 2.08 22.45
CA SER A 20 -14.33 3.11 21.55
C SER A 20 -12.81 3.25 21.59
N CYS A 21 -12.10 2.38 22.32
CA CYS A 21 -10.67 2.19 22.10
C CYS A 21 -10.52 1.19 20.96
N ASP A 22 -10.75 1.73 19.76
CA ASP A 22 -10.36 1.26 18.45
C ASP A 22 -10.07 -0.24 18.36
N LYS A 23 -10.98 -1.00 17.75
CA LYS A 23 -10.51 -2.13 16.95
C LYS A 23 -9.49 -1.50 15.99
N VAL A 24 -8.20 -1.67 16.26
CA VAL A 24 -7.17 -1.59 15.23
C VAL A 24 -7.57 -2.69 14.25
N THR A 25 -8.37 -2.28 13.28
CA THR A 25 -8.81 -3.16 12.21
C THR A 25 -7.53 -3.55 11.47
N SER A 26 -7.28 -4.84 11.33
CA SER A 26 -6.01 -5.36 10.82
C SER A 26 -6.33 -6.12 9.55
N ASN A 27 -5.92 -5.55 8.42
CA ASN A 27 -6.04 -6.22 7.15
C ASN A 27 -4.96 -7.33 7.04
N ASP A 28 -5.31 -8.51 6.52
CA ASP A 28 -4.37 -9.63 6.37
C ASP A 28 -3.14 -9.28 5.52
N TYR A 29 -3.28 -8.33 4.58
CA TYR A 29 -2.19 -7.87 3.74
C TYR A 29 -1.28 -6.83 4.41
N ALA A 30 -1.70 -6.20 5.50
CA ALA A 30 -0.90 -5.18 6.19
C ALA A 30 0.36 -5.78 6.84
N GLY A 31 1.54 -5.24 6.53
CA GLY A 31 2.83 -5.68 7.03
C GLY A 31 3.99 -5.23 6.15
N THR A 32 5.21 -5.62 6.51
CA THR A 32 6.42 -5.30 5.72
C THR A 32 6.79 -6.49 4.85
N TYR A 33 6.83 -6.29 3.54
CA TYR A 33 7.32 -7.28 2.58
C TYR A 33 8.78 -6.97 2.27
N THR A 34 9.64 -7.98 2.34
CA THR A 34 11.03 -7.88 1.89
C THR A 34 11.22 -8.74 0.65
N GLY A 35 11.79 -8.17 -0.40
CA GLY A 35 11.86 -8.80 -1.71
C GLY A 35 12.94 -8.26 -2.63
N THR A 36 12.84 -8.66 -3.89
CA THR A 36 13.73 -8.24 -4.97
C THR A 36 12.94 -7.37 -5.94
N LEU A 37 13.54 -6.26 -6.36
CA LEU A 37 13.07 -5.39 -7.42
C LEU A 37 13.93 -5.64 -8.68
N SER A 38 13.32 -5.82 -9.84
CA SER A 38 13.99 -6.08 -11.11
C SER A 38 13.46 -5.20 -12.22
N THR A 39 14.33 -4.62 -13.05
CA THR A 39 13.93 -4.00 -14.31
C THR A 39 14.02 -5.03 -15.44
N VAL A 40 13.03 -5.07 -16.32
CA VAL A 40 13.01 -5.99 -17.48
C VAL A 40 13.52 -5.25 -18.73
N GLY A 41 14.37 -5.91 -19.52
CA GLY A 41 14.91 -5.40 -20.79
C GLY A 41 16.44 -5.47 -20.90
N ASP A 42 17.00 -4.84 -21.93
CA ASP A 42 18.42 -4.96 -22.32
C ASP A 42 19.42 -4.49 -21.24
N ALA A 43 18.96 -3.67 -20.28
CA ALA A 43 19.73 -3.23 -19.13
C ALA A 43 19.09 -3.68 -17.81
N ALA A 44 18.66 -4.94 -17.74
CA ALA A 44 18.07 -5.53 -16.54
C ALA A 44 18.98 -5.32 -15.32
N LYS A 45 18.43 -4.72 -14.26
CA LYS A 45 19.08 -4.50 -12.98
C LYS A 45 18.22 -5.10 -11.90
N THR A 46 18.86 -5.74 -10.94
CA THR A 46 18.20 -6.28 -9.75
C THR A 46 18.67 -5.53 -8.51
N LYS A 47 17.76 -5.39 -7.56
CA LYS A 47 18.04 -4.87 -6.22
C LYS A 47 17.34 -5.75 -5.20
N ASP A 48 18.14 -6.44 -4.39
CA ASP A 48 17.64 -7.29 -3.32
C ASP A 48 17.38 -6.50 -2.04
N ASN A 49 16.67 -7.14 -1.10
CA ASN A 49 16.34 -6.60 0.22
C ASN A 49 15.53 -5.29 0.16
N VAL A 50 14.75 -5.09 -0.89
CA VAL A 50 13.82 -3.97 -1.00
C VAL A 50 12.66 -4.23 -0.04
N LYS A 51 12.34 -3.25 0.80
CA LYS A 51 11.25 -3.32 1.76
C LYS A 51 10.07 -2.48 1.30
N ILE A 52 8.89 -3.08 1.32
CA ILE A 52 7.62 -2.41 1.03
C ILE A 52 6.72 -2.56 2.25
N LEU A 53 6.27 -1.44 2.80
CA LEU A 53 5.33 -1.40 3.91
C LEU A 53 3.90 -1.26 3.36
N ILE A 54 3.04 -2.21 3.70
CA ILE A 54 1.59 -2.10 3.51
C ILE A 54 0.94 -1.80 4.85
N THR A 55 0.17 -0.72 4.91
CA THR A 55 -0.65 -0.38 6.09
C THR A 55 -2.11 -0.27 5.68
N ASN A 56 -3.02 -0.56 6.60
CA ASN A 56 -4.42 -0.18 6.42
C ASN A 56 -4.71 1.18 7.08
N ASN A 57 -5.80 1.82 6.66
CA ASN A 57 -6.31 2.99 7.37
C ASN A 57 -6.79 2.54 8.76
N PRO A 58 -6.42 3.24 9.85
CA PRO A 58 -6.87 2.87 11.20
C PRO A 58 -8.40 2.91 11.35
N LEU A 59 -9.08 3.71 10.53
CA LEU A 59 -10.54 3.87 10.54
C LEU A 59 -11.24 3.01 9.46
N ASP A 60 -10.49 2.37 8.56
CA ASP A 60 -11.04 1.57 7.45
C ASP A 60 -10.04 0.50 6.98
N GLU A 61 -10.23 -0.76 7.41
CA GLU A 61 -9.39 -1.90 7.00
C GLU A 61 -9.44 -2.22 5.50
N THR A 62 -10.43 -1.72 4.77
CA THR A 62 -10.54 -1.95 3.33
C THR A 62 -9.62 -1.04 2.52
N GLN A 63 -9.19 0.07 3.12
CA GLN A 63 -8.25 1.02 2.53
C GLN A 63 -6.82 0.66 2.88
N LEU A 64 -6.07 0.21 1.88
CA LEU A 64 -4.65 -0.10 2.02
C LEU A 64 -3.78 1.03 1.47
N HIS A 65 -2.61 1.17 2.05
CA HIS A 65 -1.58 2.11 1.62
C HIS A 65 -0.27 1.35 1.42
N MET A 66 0.45 1.64 0.34
CA MET A 66 1.81 1.18 0.09
C MET A 66 2.78 2.32 0.34
N ASN A 67 3.65 2.19 1.36
CA ASN A 67 4.58 3.24 1.80
C ASN A 67 3.90 4.61 1.97
N GLY A 68 2.66 4.61 2.49
CA GLY A 68 1.84 5.81 2.68
C GLY A 68 1.00 6.26 1.48
N LEU A 69 1.10 5.58 0.32
CA LEU A 69 0.31 5.90 -0.87
C LEU A 69 -0.94 5.03 -0.95
N LEU A 70 -2.11 5.66 -1.06
CA LEU A 70 -3.40 4.97 -1.10
C LEU A 70 -3.46 4.02 -2.31
N LEU A 71 -3.89 2.78 -2.07
CA LEU A 71 -4.12 1.78 -3.09
C LEU A 71 -5.58 1.81 -3.55
N THR A 72 -5.79 1.71 -4.86
CA THR A 72 -7.12 1.45 -5.44
C THR A 72 -7.39 -0.05 -5.41
N LYS A 73 -8.46 -0.48 -4.74
CA LYS A 73 -8.88 -1.90 -4.73
C LYS A 73 -9.56 -2.25 -6.06
N ASN A 74 -9.01 -3.23 -6.79
CA ASN A 74 -9.59 -3.74 -8.04
C ASN A 74 -10.34 -5.07 -7.82
N SER A 75 -9.85 -5.92 -6.91
CA SER A 75 -10.50 -7.15 -6.45
C SER A 75 -10.00 -7.50 -5.05
N ASP A 76 -10.34 -8.69 -4.53
CA ASP A 76 -9.93 -9.11 -3.19
C ASP A 76 -8.42 -9.27 -2.99
N THR A 77 -7.68 -9.59 -4.05
CA THR A 77 -6.21 -9.71 -4.00
C THR A 77 -5.50 -8.66 -4.85
N LYS A 78 -6.22 -7.96 -5.73
CA LYS A 78 -5.61 -7.07 -6.72
C LYS A 78 -5.86 -5.60 -6.40
N TYR A 79 -4.80 -4.83 -6.42
CA TYR A 79 -4.79 -3.40 -6.16
C TYR A 79 -3.98 -2.67 -7.23
N SER A 80 -4.13 -1.35 -7.32
CA SER A 80 -3.30 -0.53 -8.21
C SER A 80 -2.97 0.83 -7.61
N ILE A 81 -1.90 1.42 -8.14
CA ILE A 81 -1.57 2.84 -7.98
C ILE A 81 -1.54 3.44 -9.37
N SER A 82 -2.20 4.57 -9.55
CA SER A 82 -2.21 5.32 -10.80
C SER A 82 -2.17 6.83 -10.52
N GLY A 83 -1.99 7.63 -11.58
CA GLY A 83 -1.97 9.08 -11.47
C GLY A 83 -0.68 9.63 -10.84
N SER A 84 -0.78 10.81 -10.23
CA SER A 84 0.39 11.60 -9.78
C SER A 84 1.26 10.90 -8.74
N GLN A 85 0.66 10.10 -7.84
CA GLN A 85 1.39 9.33 -6.84
C GLN A 85 2.37 8.34 -7.47
N LEU A 86 1.99 7.74 -8.60
CA LEU A 86 2.83 6.80 -9.32
C LEU A 86 4.04 7.46 -9.96
N LEU A 87 3.86 8.67 -10.49
CA LEU A 87 4.94 9.44 -11.09
C LEU A 87 6.03 9.75 -10.06
N THR A 88 5.63 10.07 -8.82
CA THR A 88 6.57 10.25 -7.69
C THR A 88 7.34 8.97 -7.38
N ILE A 89 6.70 7.79 -7.38
CA ILE A 89 7.39 6.51 -7.18
C ILE A 89 8.45 6.29 -8.25
N ILE A 90 8.08 6.50 -9.54
CA ILE A 90 9.01 6.31 -10.65
C ILE A 90 10.22 7.24 -10.50
N GLN A 91 10.01 8.51 -10.17
CA GLN A 91 11.09 9.46 -9.97
C GLN A 91 11.98 9.10 -8.76
N LEU A 92 11.43 8.56 -7.68
CA LEU A 92 12.21 8.08 -6.52
C LEU A 92 13.07 6.85 -6.85
N LEU A 93 12.55 5.94 -7.68
CA LEU A 93 13.29 4.75 -8.12
C LEU A 93 14.33 5.09 -9.19
N PHE A 94 14.01 6.06 -10.06
CA PHE A 94 14.85 6.50 -11.18
C PHE A 94 14.95 8.04 -11.20
N PRO A 95 15.82 8.64 -10.37
CA PRO A 95 15.92 10.09 -10.22
C PRO A 95 16.28 10.86 -11.50
N SER A 96 16.85 10.17 -12.49
CA SER A 96 17.16 10.73 -13.81
C SER A 96 15.95 10.83 -14.75
N VAL A 97 14.80 10.23 -14.39
CA VAL A 97 13.57 10.30 -15.18
C VAL A 97 12.75 11.50 -14.70
N SER A 98 12.44 12.42 -15.61
CA SER A 98 11.58 13.56 -15.32
C SER A 98 10.10 13.20 -15.47
N ILE A 99 9.24 13.71 -14.59
CA ILE A 99 7.81 13.36 -14.53
C ILE A 99 7.07 13.72 -15.84
N ASP A 100 7.42 14.84 -16.46
CA ASP A 100 6.87 15.31 -17.74
C ASP A 100 7.22 14.40 -18.93
N GLN A 101 8.21 13.52 -18.76
CA GLN A 101 8.59 12.53 -19.76
C GLN A 101 7.87 11.19 -19.56
N ILE A 102 7.07 11.01 -18.51
CA ILE A 102 6.43 9.73 -18.20
C ILE A 102 5.03 9.69 -18.81
N GLU A 103 4.76 8.65 -19.59
CA GLU A 103 3.44 8.37 -20.17
C GLU A 103 2.92 6.98 -19.77
N ASN A 104 1.60 6.86 -19.67
CA ASN A 104 0.89 5.59 -19.48
C ASN A 104 1.43 4.78 -18.28
N ALA A 105 1.81 5.47 -17.21
CA ALA A 105 2.30 4.83 -16.00
C ALA A 105 1.16 4.06 -15.31
N ASN A 106 1.41 2.80 -15.00
CA ASN A 106 0.51 1.97 -14.21
C ASN A 106 1.30 1.11 -13.23
N CYS A 107 0.73 0.84 -12.07
CA CYS A 107 1.28 -0.07 -11.08
C CYS A 107 0.17 -1.00 -10.61
N ASN A 108 0.34 -2.30 -10.83
CA ASN A 108 -0.57 -3.34 -10.38
C ASN A 108 0.09 -4.14 -9.25
N LEU A 109 -0.66 -4.40 -8.20
CA LEU A 109 -0.24 -5.20 -7.05
C LEU A 109 -1.15 -6.42 -6.93
N GLU A 110 -0.57 -7.57 -6.62
CA GLU A 110 -1.29 -8.80 -6.31
C GLU A 110 -0.78 -9.38 -4.99
N PHE A 111 -1.70 -9.52 -4.04
CA PHE A 111 -1.45 -10.19 -2.78
C PHE A 111 -1.73 -11.68 -2.89
N SER A 112 -0.85 -12.48 -2.30
CA SER A 112 -1.09 -13.89 -2.01
C SER A 112 -0.58 -14.22 -0.61
N LYS A 113 -0.69 -15.48 -0.19
CA LYS A 113 -0.34 -15.88 1.19
C LYS A 113 1.09 -15.46 1.56
N ASN A 114 1.21 -14.46 2.43
CA ASN A 114 2.46 -13.85 2.88
C ASN A 114 3.36 -13.34 1.74
N ARG A 115 2.79 -12.96 0.61
CA ARG A 115 3.54 -12.51 -0.56
C ARG A 115 2.87 -11.33 -1.24
N LEU A 116 3.69 -10.41 -1.71
CA LEU A 116 3.30 -9.28 -2.53
C LEU A 116 4.11 -9.35 -3.82
N ASP A 117 3.42 -9.42 -4.94
CA ASP A 117 3.98 -9.20 -6.26
C ASP A 117 3.42 -7.87 -6.79
N TRP A 118 4.27 -7.03 -7.38
CA TRP A 118 3.77 -5.86 -8.11
C TRP A 118 4.58 -5.61 -9.38
N GLU A 119 3.90 -5.03 -10.35
CA GLU A 119 4.43 -4.68 -11.66
C GLU A 119 4.15 -3.21 -11.93
N LEU A 120 5.21 -2.45 -12.16
CA LEU A 120 5.21 -1.06 -12.57
C LEU A 120 5.58 -0.99 -14.04
N THR A 121 4.71 -0.39 -14.84
CA THR A 121 4.97 -0.15 -16.25
C THR A 121 4.88 1.33 -16.55
N TYR A 122 5.80 1.87 -17.35
CA TYR A 122 5.69 3.22 -17.89
C TYR A 122 6.42 3.35 -19.22
N LYS A 123 6.04 4.35 -20.02
CA LYS A 123 6.74 4.75 -21.24
C LYS A 123 7.40 6.10 -21.03
N LEU A 124 8.47 6.34 -21.77
CA LEU A 124 9.07 7.66 -21.86
C LEU A 124 8.63 8.34 -23.16
N VAL A 125 8.30 9.62 -23.10
CA VAL A 125 7.94 10.44 -24.26
C VAL A 125 9.03 10.31 -25.33
N GLY A 126 8.65 9.98 -26.56
CA GLY A 126 9.57 9.81 -27.68
C GLY A 126 10.38 8.51 -27.67
N ILE A 127 10.15 7.60 -26.71
CA ILE A 127 10.77 6.27 -26.65
C ILE A 127 9.68 5.20 -26.82
N ALA A 128 9.83 4.34 -27.82
CA ALA A 128 8.84 3.30 -28.12
C ALA A 128 8.79 2.18 -27.04
N ASN A 129 9.88 1.99 -26.31
CA ASN A 129 10.02 0.88 -25.37
C ASN A 129 9.24 1.12 -24.08
N LEU A 130 8.51 0.09 -23.65
CA LEU A 130 7.88 0.02 -22.35
C LEU A 130 8.95 -0.34 -21.31
N THR A 131 9.06 0.46 -20.25
CA THR A 131 9.83 0.07 -19.08
C THR A 131 8.93 -0.75 -18.16
N ILE A 132 9.39 -1.93 -17.77
CA ILE A 132 8.70 -2.82 -16.84
C ILE A 132 9.62 -3.03 -15.65
N ILE A 133 9.08 -2.83 -14.46
CA ILE A 133 9.76 -3.07 -13.20
C ILE A 133 8.87 -3.98 -12.37
N GLU A 134 9.46 -5.08 -11.94
CA GLU A 134 8.78 -6.09 -11.16
C GLU A 134 9.35 -6.11 -9.75
N TYR A 135 8.51 -6.47 -8.81
CA TYR A 135 8.94 -6.81 -7.47
C TYR A 135 8.21 -8.05 -7.02
N SER A 136 8.94 -8.88 -6.27
CA SER A 136 8.36 -9.97 -5.54
C SER A 136 8.98 -10.03 -4.15
N GLY A 137 8.13 -10.07 -3.12
CA GLY A 137 8.57 -10.10 -1.74
C GLY A 137 7.66 -10.87 -0.82
N LYS A 138 8.22 -11.27 0.33
CA LYS A 138 7.52 -12.01 1.39
C LYS A 138 7.36 -11.15 2.63
N LYS A 139 6.21 -11.32 3.29
CA LYS A 139 5.86 -10.68 4.56
C LYS A 139 6.69 -11.24 5.72
#